data_AF-A0A967MZB2-F1
#
_entry.id   AF-A0A967MZB2-F1
#
_cell.length_a   1.000
_cell.length_b   1.000
_cell.length_c   1.000
_cell.angle_alpha   90.00
_cell.angle_beta   90.00
_cell.angle_gamma   90.00
#
_symmetry.space_group_name_H-M   'P 1'
#
loop_
_entity.id
_entity.type
_entity.pdbx_description
1 polymer ?
#
loop_
_entity_poly.entity_id
_entity_poly.type
_entity_poly.pdbx_seq_one_letter_code
_entity_poly.pdbx_strand_id
1 'polypeptide(L)'
;MIRMKTMIASFVMLAVIATTLSPAKNGNSTVKIDVDVVLYKKHQVCIADVHNVAGKITKIQLKPSVDTQKELEQLLIHLYWDGRQTPFVVCSVREFLEMLESAPMPEKLPEMIFSNGFRIFIECIAGKGGNLRGCIVYQKTDVPASSKRFRYDPGLDITTPRLDEINHIIQSDVRMGRGEVVEVADYGLESGRLNPWRDISWEPDGAQETFVVYPSGIEGVKAHKGKFMAGIVRGGNCVGHIRTAAMVPGYRYRLSAWINTWGLDKAGYVDKAKARIGINTTGTFLMKLHPEEGDLWTTDFSHDPFYYPHCWGARMFAHSHNHWSKISVETRAKGKIACIILQGAQLLGDVRKWTLFDDISLKNIPVPMGQIEGSVISERDKPVKDVTATIEPYHFQARTDTKGKFQIKDIPEGVYTLHVEHNGRRTRIDGLRILKNRTVRVKFTLEKTFKSTVISNPQKKGQNLLINGDFEAGDVVGWQRAYLCDAMSVTRSTKRVAPVSGSYMFGGEHVYHHAGAREIIYQCVPVSQGTKWTFSARLFSHSAEDGTEHTKCRLVVDPAGKTTF
;
A
#
# COMPACT_ATOMS: atom_id res chain seq x y z
N MET A 1 30.82 -39.26 29.53
CA MET A 1 29.58 -39.09 30.31
C MET A 1 29.14 -37.64 30.22
N ILE A 2 28.03 -37.41 29.52
CA ILE A 2 27.49 -36.09 29.18
C ILE A 2 26.88 -35.46 30.44
N ARG A 3 27.38 -34.28 30.84
CA ARG A 3 26.72 -33.42 31.85
C ARG A 3 25.70 -32.54 31.14
N MET A 4 24.41 -32.88 31.26
CA MET A 4 23.31 -31.96 30.93
C MET A 4 23.36 -30.76 31.89
N LYS A 5 23.58 -29.57 31.34
CA LYS A 5 23.27 -28.30 32.02
C LYS A 5 21.81 -27.96 31.71
N THR A 6 20.96 -28.09 32.71
CA THR A 6 19.59 -27.55 32.69
C THR A 6 19.68 -26.02 32.71
N MET A 7 19.37 -25.36 31.58
CA MET A 7 19.09 -23.93 31.58
C MET A 7 17.70 -23.71 32.15
N ILE A 8 17.63 -23.22 33.39
CA ILE A 8 16.42 -22.62 33.94
C ILE A 8 16.30 -21.24 33.27
N ALA A 9 15.30 -21.08 32.40
CA ALA A 9 14.92 -19.78 31.87
C ALA A 9 14.26 -18.98 33.01
N SER A 10 15.05 -18.13 33.66
CA SER A 10 14.51 -17.16 34.61
C SER A 10 13.66 -16.13 33.87
N PHE A 11 12.34 -16.24 33.99
CA PHE A 11 11.42 -15.13 33.71
C PHE A 11 11.74 -14.02 34.72
N VAL A 12 12.41 -12.96 34.26
CA VAL A 12 12.56 -11.74 35.05
C VAL A 12 11.21 -11.01 35.01
N MET A 13 10.52 -10.98 36.15
CA MET A 13 9.31 -10.19 36.37
C MET A 13 9.56 -8.70 36.09
N LEU A 14 8.56 -8.05 35.48
CA LEU A 14 8.44 -6.61 35.26
C LEU A 14 8.86 -5.80 36.49
N ALA A 15 9.83 -4.89 36.33
CA ALA A 15 9.89 -3.70 37.16
C ALA A 15 8.87 -2.69 36.63
N VAL A 16 7.65 -2.71 37.18
CA VAL A 16 6.68 -1.61 36.96
C VAL A 16 7.10 -0.47 37.86
N ILE A 17 7.63 0.62 37.29
CA ILE A 17 7.67 1.90 38.01
C ILE A 17 6.24 2.44 38.00
N ALA A 18 5.42 2.00 38.95
CA ALA A 18 4.09 2.52 39.16
C ALA A 18 4.22 3.81 39.98
N THR A 19 4.33 4.97 39.34
CA THR A 19 3.95 6.22 40.00
C THR A 19 2.43 6.25 40.13
N THR A 20 1.91 5.70 41.23
CA THR A 20 0.51 5.88 41.62
C THR A 20 0.29 7.34 42.00
N LEU A 21 -0.25 8.13 41.07
CA LEU A 21 -0.69 9.49 41.36
C LEU A 21 -2.09 9.44 41.98
N SER A 22 -2.24 9.93 43.21
CA SER A 22 -3.57 10.13 43.81
C SER A 22 -4.41 11.11 42.97
N PRO A 23 -5.74 10.95 42.93
CA PRO A 23 -6.62 11.88 42.22
C PRO A 23 -6.50 13.28 42.83
N ALA A 24 -5.83 14.19 42.11
CA ALA A 24 -5.81 15.61 42.44
C ALA A 24 -7.21 16.21 42.20
N LYS A 25 -7.64 17.10 43.11
CA LYS A 25 -8.89 17.85 42.99
C LYS A 25 -8.92 18.69 41.71
N ASN A 26 -10.11 18.74 41.09
CA ASN A 26 -10.46 19.38 39.81
C ASN A 26 -9.66 20.66 39.51
N GLY A 27 -8.95 20.63 38.40
CA GLY A 27 -8.16 21.73 37.89
C GLY A 27 -7.36 21.26 36.68
N ASN A 28 -7.26 22.14 35.67
CA ASN A 28 -6.44 22.02 34.45
C ASN A 28 -4.95 21.87 34.80
N SER A 29 -4.59 20.74 35.41
CA SER A 29 -3.25 20.44 35.87
C SER A 29 -2.49 19.73 34.76
N THR A 30 -1.36 20.32 34.41
CA THR A 30 -0.37 19.70 33.54
C THR A 30 0.40 18.66 34.34
N VAL A 31 0.42 17.42 33.86
CA VAL A 31 1.17 16.31 34.45
C VAL A 31 2.30 15.93 33.52
N LYS A 32 3.50 15.76 34.09
CA LYS A 32 4.70 15.32 33.41
C LYS A 32 5.08 13.92 33.90
N ILE A 33 5.25 12.99 32.98
CA ILE A 33 5.77 11.64 33.20
C ILE A 33 7.20 11.63 32.67
N ASP A 34 8.19 11.50 33.54
CA ASP A 34 9.58 11.34 33.14
C ASP A 34 9.83 9.88 32.71
N VAL A 35 10.51 9.72 31.58
CA VAL A 35 10.85 8.43 30.98
C VAL A 35 12.35 8.24 31.09
N ASP A 36 12.80 7.19 31.78
CA ASP A 36 14.18 6.72 31.77
C ASP A 36 14.15 5.19 31.83
N VAL A 37 14.17 4.55 30.67
CA VAL A 37 14.04 3.10 30.55
C VAL A 37 15.19 2.48 29.75
N VAL A 38 15.62 1.30 30.18
CA VAL A 38 16.58 0.47 29.46
C VAL A 38 15.81 -0.60 28.68
N LEU A 39 15.88 -0.55 27.36
CA LEU A 39 15.28 -1.54 26.48
C LEU A 39 16.28 -2.63 26.20
N TYR A 40 15.89 -3.88 26.40
CA TYR A 40 16.66 -5.05 25.98
C TYR A 40 15.99 -5.70 24.77
N LYS A 41 16.76 -6.51 24.03
CA LYS A 41 16.26 -7.25 22.86
C LYS A 41 15.03 -8.09 23.22
N LYS A 42 13.95 -7.96 22.44
CA LYS A 42 12.64 -8.61 22.63
C LYS A 42 11.93 -8.25 23.93
N HIS A 43 12.27 -7.11 24.55
CA HIS A 43 11.53 -6.60 25.69
C HIS A 43 10.51 -5.57 25.22
N GLN A 44 9.32 -5.65 25.81
CA GLN A 44 8.31 -4.61 25.78
C GLN A 44 8.30 -3.91 27.15
N VAL A 45 8.38 -2.59 27.17
CA VAL A 45 8.41 -1.78 28.40
C VAL A 45 7.29 -0.75 28.34
N CYS A 46 6.45 -0.71 29.37
CA CYS A 46 5.45 0.35 29.54
C CYS A 46 6.15 1.61 30.04
N ILE A 47 6.12 2.69 29.26
CA ILE A 47 6.78 3.97 29.60
C ILE A 47 5.80 5.03 30.11
N ALA A 48 4.49 4.80 29.93
CA ALA A 48 3.43 5.60 30.54
C ALA A 48 2.17 4.74 30.68
N ASP A 49 1.54 4.80 31.85
CA ASP A 49 0.32 4.06 32.15
C ASP A 49 -0.62 4.97 32.97
N VAL A 50 -1.54 5.65 32.27
CA VAL A 50 -2.51 6.57 32.86
C VAL A 50 -3.88 5.93 32.76
N HIS A 51 -4.61 5.85 33.87
CA HIS A 51 -5.97 5.27 33.94
C HIS A 51 -6.94 6.26 34.56
N ASN A 52 -8.23 6.17 34.21
CA ASN A 52 -9.32 6.90 34.86
C ASN A 52 -9.12 8.43 34.88
N VAL A 53 -8.45 8.96 33.85
CA VAL A 53 -8.20 10.39 33.70
C VAL A 53 -8.57 10.75 32.26
N ALA A 54 -9.34 11.82 32.08
CA ALA A 54 -9.51 12.46 30.79
C ALA A 54 -8.44 13.54 30.62
N GLY A 55 -7.88 13.67 29.42
CA GLY A 55 -6.78 14.60 29.18
C GLY A 55 -6.43 14.77 27.71
N LYS A 56 -5.46 15.64 27.46
CA LYS A 56 -4.83 15.82 26.15
C LYS A 56 -3.32 15.69 26.32
N ILE A 57 -2.67 14.84 25.53
CA ILE A 57 -1.21 14.82 25.47
C ILE A 57 -0.77 16.11 24.77
N THR A 58 -0.02 16.95 25.47
CA THR A 58 0.43 18.26 24.97
C THR A 58 1.86 18.21 24.47
N LYS A 59 2.67 17.24 24.90
CA LYS A 59 4.07 17.12 24.50
C LYS A 59 4.59 15.70 24.70
N ILE A 60 5.32 15.18 23.72
CA ILE A 60 6.13 13.96 23.86
C ILE A 60 7.55 14.30 23.43
N GLN A 61 8.51 14.12 24.34
CA GLN A 61 9.93 14.29 24.05
C GLN A 61 10.66 13.02 24.45
N LEU A 62 10.99 12.17 23.48
CA LEU A 62 11.75 10.94 23.69
C LEU A 62 13.10 11.08 22.98
N LYS A 63 14.18 10.77 23.70
CA LYS A 63 15.56 10.81 23.24
C LYS A 63 16.18 9.41 23.43
N PRO A 64 16.13 8.57 22.39
CA PRO A 64 16.82 7.29 22.41
C PRO A 64 18.34 7.50 22.46
N SER A 65 19.06 6.64 23.17
CA SER A 65 20.53 6.65 23.23
C SER A 65 21.17 5.97 22.02
N VAL A 66 20.35 5.44 21.11
CA VAL A 66 20.78 4.83 19.86
C VAL A 66 20.64 5.87 18.75
N ASP A 67 21.77 6.27 18.17
CA ASP A 67 21.84 7.34 17.17
C ASP A 67 21.78 6.81 15.73
N THR A 68 21.80 5.49 15.52
CA THR A 68 21.72 4.95 14.16
C THR A 68 20.26 4.80 13.72
N GLN A 69 19.94 5.38 12.57
CA GLN A 69 18.62 5.29 11.93
C GLN A 69 18.07 3.86 11.87
N LYS A 70 18.96 2.88 11.62
CA LYS A 70 18.66 1.45 11.56
C LYS A 70 18.22 0.86 12.91
N GLU A 71 18.72 1.36 14.03
CA GLU A 71 18.34 0.91 15.37
C GLU A 71 16.98 1.50 15.79
N LEU A 72 16.67 2.73 15.39
CA LEU A 72 15.37 3.35 15.64
C LEU A 72 14.23 2.67 14.88
N GLU A 73 14.49 2.15 13.68
CA GLU A 73 13.55 1.33 12.91
C GLU A 73 13.24 -0.02 13.59
N GLN A 74 14.07 -0.47 14.53
CA GLN A 74 13.91 -1.73 15.26
C GLN A 74 13.17 -1.58 16.60
N LEU A 75 12.86 -0.35 16.99
CA LEU A 75 12.04 -0.06 18.17
C LEU A 75 10.62 0.26 17.71
N LEU A 76 9.61 -0.42 18.25
CA LEU A 76 8.20 -0.12 18.01
C LEU A 76 7.60 0.62 19.19
N ILE A 77 6.72 1.57 18.90
CA ILE A 77 5.85 2.22 19.87
C ILE A 77 4.45 1.65 19.70
N HIS A 78 3.88 1.18 20.81
CA HIS A 78 2.50 0.72 20.91
C HIS A 78 1.71 1.70 21.78
N LEU A 79 0.75 2.42 21.19
CA LEU A 79 -0.10 3.37 21.92
C LEU A 79 -1.45 2.74 22.21
N TYR A 80 -1.84 2.66 23.48
CA TYR A 80 -3.16 2.20 23.93
C TYR A 80 -3.95 3.41 24.43
N TRP A 81 -5.25 3.43 24.18
CA TRP A 81 -6.11 4.57 24.49
C TRP A 81 -7.36 4.12 25.25
N ASP A 82 -7.83 4.90 26.21
CA ASP A 82 -9.13 4.76 26.88
C ASP A 82 -9.43 3.36 27.42
N GLY A 83 -8.45 2.74 28.09
CA GLY A 83 -8.61 1.41 28.71
C GLY A 83 -8.63 0.23 27.73
N ARG A 84 -8.36 0.44 26.44
CA ARG A 84 -8.28 -0.64 25.44
C ARG A 84 -7.15 -1.62 25.74
N GLN A 85 -7.39 -2.91 25.46
CA GLN A 85 -6.38 -3.98 25.59
C GLN A 85 -5.50 -4.15 24.34
N THR A 86 -5.83 -3.49 23.23
CA THR A 86 -5.07 -3.51 21.96
C THR A 86 -4.52 -2.12 21.61
N PRO A 87 -3.34 -2.04 20.97
CA PRO A 87 -2.73 -0.76 20.62
C PRO A 87 -3.43 -0.14 19.40
N PHE A 88 -3.70 1.17 19.50
CA PHE A 88 -4.26 2.03 18.46
C PHE A 88 -3.23 2.42 17.39
N VAL A 89 -1.95 2.54 17.76
CA VAL A 89 -0.84 2.81 16.83
C VAL A 89 0.30 1.86 17.14
N VAL A 90 0.81 1.21 16.09
CA VAL A 90 2.08 0.47 16.09
C VAL A 90 2.94 1.03 14.96
N CYS A 91 3.98 1.79 15.30
CA CYS A 91 4.94 2.32 14.33
C CYS A 91 6.35 2.25 14.90
N SER A 92 7.36 2.42 14.05
CA SER A 92 8.74 2.53 14.54
C SER A 92 8.92 3.82 15.35
N VAL A 93 9.83 3.82 16.32
CA VAL A 93 10.21 5.02 17.08
C VAL A 93 10.65 6.12 16.13
N ARG A 94 11.33 5.77 15.02
CA ARG A 94 11.71 6.71 13.98
C ARG A 94 10.50 7.40 13.34
N GLU A 95 9.56 6.63 12.80
CA GLU A 95 8.35 7.18 12.15
C GLU A 95 7.53 8.00 13.14
N PHE A 96 7.46 7.57 14.40
CA PHE A 96 6.80 8.32 15.45
C PHE A 96 7.48 9.67 15.71
N LEU A 97 8.80 9.69 15.88
CA LEU A 97 9.56 10.93 16.07
C LEU A 97 9.46 11.85 14.85
N GLU A 98 9.59 11.32 13.64
CA GLU A 98 9.41 12.07 12.40
C GLU A 98 7.99 12.64 12.28
N MET A 99 6.95 11.91 12.73
CA MET A 99 5.58 12.42 12.81
C MET A 99 5.45 13.58 13.81
N LEU A 100 6.14 13.52 14.94
CA LEU A 100 6.16 14.60 15.93
C LEU A 100 6.93 15.84 15.41
N GLU A 101 8.00 15.64 14.64
CA GLU A 101 8.86 16.71 14.10
C GLU A 101 8.32 17.34 12.80
N SER A 102 7.62 16.59 11.96
CA SER A 102 7.12 17.03 10.66
C SER A 102 5.75 17.75 10.70
N ALA A 103 5.11 17.80 11.88
CA ALA A 103 3.86 18.53 12.05
C ALA A 103 4.10 20.04 11.77
N PRO A 104 3.34 20.69 10.86
CA PRO A 104 3.68 22.00 10.28
C PRO A 104 3.69 23.17 11.28
N MET A 105 3.38 22.95 12.56
CA MET A 105 3.77 23.80 13.67
C MET A 105 4.00 22.93 14.93
N PRO A 106 5.12 23.08 15.67
CA PRO A 106 5.40 22.28 16.88
C PRO A 106 4.38 22.48 18.02
N GLU A 107 3.48 23.47 17.92
CA GLU A 107 2.37 23.70 18.86
C GLU A 107 1.09 22.90 18.53
N LYS A 108 1.01 22.25 17.37
CA LYS A 108 -0.16 21.48 16.95
C LYS A 108 0.23 20.03 16.64
N LEU A 109 0.59 19.28 17.68
CA LEU A 109 0.38 17.84 17.64
C LEU A 109 -1.10 17.58 17.27
N PRO A 110 -1.43 16.57 16.44
CA PRO A 110 -2.82 16.14 16.30
C PRO A 110 -3.38 15.94 17.71
N GLU A 111 -4.56 16.47 17.99
CA GLU A 111 -5.07 16.52 19.37
C GLU A 111 -5.27 15.10 19.92
N MET A 112 -4.28 14.62 20.64
CA MET A 112 -4.31 13.31 21.29
C MET A 112 -5.11 13.42 22.59
N ILE A 113 -6.44 13.43 22.46
CA ILE A 113 -7.42 13.57 23.57
C ILE A 113 -7.91 12.20 24.03
N PHE A 114 -7.78 11.91 25.33
CA PHE A 114 -8.22 10.68 25.97
C PHE A 114 -9.31 10.96 27.00
N SER A 115 -10.21 10.01 27.16
CA SER A 115 -11.36 10.06 28.06
C SER A 115 -11.20 9.16 29.29
N ASN A 116 -10.41 8.09 29.19
CA ASN A 116 -10.22 7.09 30.25
C ASN A 116 -8.75 6.63 30.40
N GLY A 117 -7.82 7.52 30.07
CA GLY A 117 -6.39 7.29 30.19
C GLY A 117 -5.73 6.77 28.90
N PHE A 118 -4.43 6.48 28.97
CA PHE A 118 -3.64 5.98 27.85
C PHE A 118 -2.47 5.13 28.36
N ARG A 119 -1.95 4.24 27.52
CA ARG A 119 -0.71 3.50 27.79
C ARG A 119 0.24 3.61 26.62
N ILE A 120 1.53 3.73 26.88
CA ILE A 120 2.56 3.75 25.85
C ILE A 120 3.55 2.65 26.17
N PHE A 121 3.66 1.67 25.30
CA PHE A 121 4.68 0.64 25.38
C PHE A 121 5.70 0.82 24.28
N ILE A 122 6.93 0.42 24.57
CA ILE A 122 8.01 0.39 23.59
C ILE A 122 8.60 -1.00 23.54
N GLU A 123 8.71 -1.55 22.35
CA GLU A 123 9.23 -2.88 22.09
C GLU A 123 10.49 -2.82 21.25
N CYS A 124 11.55 -3.50 21.70
CA CYS A 124 12.76 -3.68 20.89
C CYS A 124 12.67 -5.00 20.11
N ILE A 125 12.29 -4.96 18.83
CA ILE A 125 12.11 -6.17 18.02
C ILE A 125 13.45 -6.84 17.71
N ALA A 126 14.49 -6.02 17.48
CA ALA A 126 15.83 -6.45 17.10
C ALA A 126 16.90 -5.47 17.61
N GLY A 127 18.17 -5.89 17.60
CA GLY A 127 19.31 -5.06 18.03
C GLY A 127 19.81 -5.37 19.45
N LYS A 128 20.75 -4.55 19.95
CA LYS A 128 21.34 -4.70 21.30
C LYS A 128 20.47 -4.11 22.41
N GLY A 129 19.35 -3.47 22.06
CA GLY A 129 18.62 -2.61 22.98
C GLY A 129 19.26 -1.22 23.09
N GLY A 130 18.79 -0.41 24.02
CA GLY A 130 19.25 0.97 24.23
C GLY A 130 18.53 1.66 25.38
N ASN A 131 19.02 2.82 25.80
CA ASN A 131 18.34 3.63 26.80
C ASN A 131 17.39 4.59 26.09
N LEU A 132 16.21 4.80 26.65
CA LEU A 132 15.28 5.81 26.20
C LEU A 132 15.01 6.78 27.34
N ARG A 133 15.36 8.05 27.12
CA ARG A 133 15.16 9.12 28.09
C ARG A 133 14.20 10.17 27.56
N GLY A 134 13.43 10.82 28.41
CA GLY A 134 12.48 11.81 27.92
C GLY A 134 11.41 12.19 28.92
N CYS A 135 10.34 12.81 28.40
CA CYS A 135 9.12 13.00 29.14
C CYS A 135 7.89 13.02 28.25
N ILE A 136 6.76 12.64 28.83
CA ILE A 136 5.42 12.77 28.27
C ILE A 136 4.67 13.77 29.13
N VAL A 137 4.12 14.81 28.53
CA VAL A 137 3.34 15.85 29.22
C VAL A 137 1.91 15.79 28.71
N TYR A 138 0.95 15.74 29.64
CA TYR A 138 -0.46 15.81 29.34
C TYR A 138 -1.18 16.81 30.24
N GLN A 139 -2.26 17.39 29.75
CA GLN A 139 -3.13 18.27 30.52
C GLN A 139 -4.41 17.51 30.86
N LYS A 140 -4.76 17.44 32.16
CA LYS A 140 -6.05 16.89 32.59
C LYS A 140 -7.18 17.79 32.12
N THR A 141 -8.30 17.19 31.71
CA THR A 141 -9.55 17.91 31.41
C THR A 141 -10.68 17.36 32.26
N ASP A 142 -11.53 18.25 32.78
CA ASP A 142 -12.76 17.90 33.50
C ASP A 142 -13.91 17.60 32.53
N VAL A 143 -13.75 17.93 31.25
CA VAL A 143 -14.69 17.60 30.19
C VAL A 143 -14.29 16.22 29.66
N PRO A 144 -15.00 15.12 30.00
CA PRO A 144 -14.86 13.88 29.25
C PRO A 144 -15.10 14.23 27.79
N ALA A 145 -14.15 13.86 26.91
CA ALA A 145 -14.20 14.17 25.49
C ALA A 145 -15.64 14.02 25.00
N SER A 146 -16.25 15.12 24.54
CA SER A 146 -17.68 15.14 24.22
C SER A 146 -17.97 13.97 23.29
N SER A 147 -19.07 13.29 23.58
CA SER A 147 -19.45 11.98 23.07
C SER A 147 -19.79 11.94 21.58
N LYS A 148 -19.00 12.57 20.71
CA LYS A 148 -18.80 12.10 19.33
C LYS A 148 -18.05 10.78 19.41
N ARG A 149 -18.80 9.74 19.79
CA ARG A 149 -18.34 8.37 19.97
C ARG A 149 -17.76 7.88 18.64
N PHE A 150 -16.44 7.71 18.58
CA PHE A 150 -15.89 6.65 17.75
C PHE A 150 -16.28 5.33 18.41
N ARG A 151 -17.38 4.72 17.97
CA ARG A 151 -17.64 3.32 18.25
C ARG A 151 -16.63 2.52 17.42
N TYR A 152 -15.52 2.14 18.04
CA TYR A 152 -14.74 1.01 17.59
C TYR A 152 -15.06 -0.14 18.54
N ASP A 153 -15.63 -1.21 17.98
CA ASP A 153 -16.05 -2.39 18.69
C ASP A 153 -14.80 -3.24 19.08
N PRO A 154 -14.56 -3.52 20.37
CA PRO A 154 -13.37 -4.23 20.86
C PRO A 154 -13.28 -5.71 20.48
N GLY A 155 -14.21 -6.23 19.66
CA GLY A 155 -14.21 -7.59 19.15
C GLY A 155 -13.38 -7.88 17.90
N LEU A 156 -13.06 -6.84 17.15
CA LEU A 156 -12.40 -6.98 15.87
C LEU A 156 -10.88 -7.08 16.04
N ASP A 157 -10.36 -8.31 16.08
CA ASP A 157 -8.92 -8.66 16.05
C ASP A 157 -8.30 -8.34 14.67
N ILE A 158 -8.47 -7.12 14.17
CA ILE A 158 -7.89 -6.63 12.92
C ILE A 158 -6.47 -6.16 13.24
N THR A 159 -5.58 -7.11 13.51
CA THR A 159 -4.14 -6.85 13.61
C THR A 159 -3.52 -6.76 12.21
N THR A 160 -2.47 -5.93 12.09
CA THR A 160 -1.50 -5.95 11.00
C THR A 160 -1.05 -7.40 10.71
N PRO A 161 -0.63 -7.74 9.47
CA PRO A 161 -0.15 -9.08 9.18
C PRO A 161 0.91 -9.48 10.20
N ARG A 162 0.85 -10.73 10.66
CA ARG A 162 1.67 -11.24 11.76
C ARG A 162 3.12 -11.05 11.35
N LEU A 163 3.91 -10.40 12.19
CA LEU A 163 5.28 -10.02 11.84
C LEU A 163 6.12 -11.25 11.49
N ASP A 164 5.81 -12.42 12.04
CA ASP A 164 6.36 -13.72 11.69
C ASP A 164 6.00 -14.19 10.27
N GLU A 165 4.80 -13.91 9.74
CA GLU A 165 4.48 -14.19 8.33
C GLU A 165 5.25 -13.26 7.38
N ILE A 166 5.27 -11.95 7.70
CA ILE A 166 6.05 -10.95 6.97
C ILE A 166 7.55 -11.32 7.01
N ASN A 167 8.06 -11.65 8.19
CA ASN A 167 9.45 -12.05 8.38
C ASN A 167 9.73 -13.41 7.74
N HIS A 168 8.80 -14.36 7.71
CA HIS A 168 9.01 -15.61 6.99
C HIS A 168 9.15 -15.35 5.49
N ILE A 169 8.28 -14.49 4.93
CA ILE A 169 8.33 -14.03 3.54
C ILE A 169 9.63 -13.25 3.24
N ILE A 170 10.10 -12.41 4.17
CA ILE A 170 11.29 -11.55 3.98
C ILE A 170 12.61 -12.27 4.30
N GLN A 171 12.66 -13.12 5.32
CA GLN A 171 13.86 -13.79 5.84
C GLN A 171 14.19 -15.07 5.10
N SER A 172 13.20 -15.72 4.48
CA SER A 172 13.53 -16.70 3.47
C SER A 172 14.22 -15.93 2.34
N ASP A 173 15.49 -16.22 2.07
CA ASP A 173 16.11 -15.99 0.77
C ASP A 173 15.37 -16.84 -0.29
N VAL A 174 14.03 -16.72 -0.37
CA VAL A 174 13.27 -16.99 -1.58
C VAL A 174 13.94 -16.06 -2.58
N ARG A 175 14.90 -16.66 -3.30
CA ARG A 175 15.42 -16.11 -4.54
C ARG A 175 14.16 -15.92 -5.35
N MET A 176 13.59 -14.70 -5.31
CA MET A 176 12.54 -14.29 -6.21
C MET A 176 13.21 -14.34 -7.58
N GLY A 177 13.22 -15.54 -8.14
CA GLY A 177 13.69 -15.83 -9.47
C GLY A 177 12.92 -14.92 -10.40
N ARG A 178 13.57 -14.52 -11.49
CA ARG A 178 13.01 -13.63 -12.51
C ARG A 178 11.58 -14.04 -12.90
N GLY A 179 10.57 -13.47 -12.23
CA GLY A 179 9.17 -13.67 -12.54
C GLY A 179 8.40 -14.76 -11.79
N GLU A 180 9.00 -15.55 -10.87
CA GLU A 180 8.24 -16.53 -10.09
C GLU A 180 7.45 -15.82 -8.97
N VAL A 181 6.12 -15.90 -9.05
CA VAL A 181 5.20 -15.32 -8.07
C VAL A 181 5.28 -16.15 -6.80
N VAL A 182 5.31 -15.50 -5.64
CA VAL A 182 4.96 -16.17 -4.38
C VAL A 182 3.49 -16.56 -4.49
N GLU A 183 3.25 -17.86 -4.61
CA GLU A 183 1.92 -18.46 -4.72
C GLU A 183 1.03 -17.97 -3.58
N VAL A 184 -0.21 -17.58 -3.89
CA VAL A 184 -1.23 -17.38 -2.86
C VAL A 184 -1.50 -18.78 -2.32
N ALA A 185 -0.88 -19.17 -1.20
CA ALA A 185 -1.01 -20.56 -0.73
C ALA A 185 -2.50 -20.91 -0.54
N ASP A 186 -2.95 -22.14 -0.80
CA ASP A 186 -4.37 -22.48 -0.69
C ASP A 186 -5.33 -21.54 -1.46
N TYR A 187 -4.92 -21.13 -2.67
CA TYR A 187 -5.72 -20.22 -3.50
C TYR A 187 -7.05 -20.80 -4.00
N GLY A 188 -7.13 -22.12 -4.09
CA GLY A 188 -8.37 -22.85 -4.38
C GLY A 188 -9.13 -23.24 -3.12
N LEU A 189 -8.65 -22.84 -1.92
CA LEU A 189 -9.31 -23.13 -0.64
C LEU A 189 -9.46 -24.64 -0.35
N GLU A 190 -8.64 -25.44 -1.01
CA GLU A 190 -8.67 -26.91 -1.00
C GLU A 190 -8.28 -27.50 0.36
N SER A 191 -7.69 -26.69 1.24
CA SER A 191 -7.47 -27.08 2.64
C SER A 191 -8.78 -27.26 3.43
N GLY A 192 -9.90 -26.74 2.92
CA GLY A 192 -11.17 -26.69 3.63
C GLY A 192 -11.18 -25.69 4.79
N ARG A 193 -10.14 -24.84 4.90
CA ARG A 193 -9.96 -23.87 5.98
C ARG A 193 -9.67 -22.49 5.40
N LEU A 194 -10.11 -21.44 6.10
CA LEU A 194 -9.78 -20.07 5.69
C LEU A 194 -8.34 -19.68 6.03
N ASN A 195 -7.72 -20.26 7.05
CA ASN A 195 -6.33 -19.95 7.40
C ASN A 195 -5.39 -20.24 6.20
N PRO A 196 -4.62 -19.26 5.69
CA PRO A 196 -4.18 -18.01 6.35
C PRO A 196 -4.88 -16.71 5.92
N TRP A 197 -6.07 -16.78 5.33
CA TRP A 197 -6.94 -15.61 5.14
C TRP A 197 -7.45 -15.08 6.49
N ARG A 198 -7.49 -13.76 6.61
CA ARG A 198 -7.98 -13.06 7.81
C ARG A 198 -9.26 -12.32 7.51
N ASP A 199 -10.20 -12.38 8.46
CA ASP A 199 -11.41 -11.59 8.40
C ASP A 199 -11.09 -10.11 8.71
N ILE A 200 -11.71 -9.21 7.95
CA ILE A 200 -11.70 -7.76 8.21
C ILE A 200 -13.13 -7.21 8.27
N SER A 201 -14.10 -8.07 8.56
CA SER A 201 -15.48 -7.66 8.82
C SER A 201 -15.52 -6.55 9.87
N TRP A 202 -16.47 -5.62 9.69
CA TRP A 202 -16.67 -4.48 10.58
C TRP A 202 -17.86 -4.68 11.52
N GLU A 203 -18.46 -5.86 11.45
CA GLU A 203 -19.63 -6.19 12.22
C GLU A 203 -19.20 -6.49 13.67
N PRO A 204 -20.01 -6.07 14.66
CA PRO A 204 -19.73 -6.30 16.08
C PRO A 204 -19.60 -7.79 16.40
N ASP A 205 -18.85 -8.10 17.46
CA ASP A 205 -18.72 -9.47 17.99
C ASP A 205 -20.10 -10.15 18.13
N GLY A 206 -20.30 -11.23 17.38
CA GLY A 206 -21.54 -12.00 17.40
C GLY A 206 -22.41 -11.89 16.14
N ALA A 207 -22.05 -11.07 15.15
CA ALA A 207 -22.59 -11.22 13.81
C ALA A 207 -22.15 -12.58 13.25
N GLN A 208 -23.04 -13.58 13.30
CA GLN A 208 -22.77 -14.98 12.95
C GLN A 208 -22.47 -15.21 11.47
N GLU A 209 -22.44 -14.16 10.66
CA GLU A 209 -22.38 -14.20 9.20
C GLU A 209 -20.97 -13.87 8.74
N THR A 210 -20.07 -14.77 9.10
CA THR A 210 -18.66 -14.72 8.68
C THR A 210 -18.51 -15.29 7.27
N PHE A 211 -17.43 -14.90 6.61
CA PHE A 211 -16.98 -15.61 5.42
C PHE A 211 -16.59 -17.04 5.85
N VAL A 212 -16.99 -18.06 5.09
CA VAL A 212 -16.77 -19.48 5.42
C VAL A 212 -16.29 -20.23 4.19
N VAL A 213 -15.50 -21.28 4.38
CA VAL A 213 -15.18 -22.26 3.33
C VAL A 213 -16.30 -23.30 3.27
N TYR A 214 -16.91 -23.43 2.11
CA TYR A 214 -17.97 -24.38 1.84
C TYR A 214 -17.47 -25.53 0.97
N PRO A 215 -17.93 -26.77 1.21
CA PRO A 215 -17.75 -27.83 0.25
C PRO A 215 -18.54 -27.53 -1.03
N SER A 216 -18.04 -28.03 -2.16
CA SER A 216 -18.71 -27.99 -3.45
C SER A 216 -20.12 -28.63 -3.35
N GLY A 217 -21.12 -27.97 -3.94
CA GLY A 217 -22.51 -28.43 -3.98
C GLY A 217 -23.44 -27.76 -2.95
N ILE A 218 -22.94 -26.84 -2.11
CA ILE A 218 -23.80 -26.08 -1.20
C ILE A 218 -24.85 -25.30 -1.99
N GLU A 219 -26.12 -25.45 -1.60
CA GLU A 219 -27.27 -24.85 -2.28
C GLU A 219 -27.28 -25.09 -3.81
N GLY A 220 -26.70 -26.22 -4.26
CA GLY A 220 -26.61 -26.59 -5.68
C GLY A 220 -25.46 -25.92 -6.44
N VAL A 221 -24.67 -25.04 -5.80
CA VAL A 221 -23.51 -24.40 -6.41
C VAL A 221 -22.30 -25.31 -6.29
N LYS A 222 -21.79 -25.80 -7.42
CA LYS A 222 -20.51 -26.52 -7.48
C LYS A 222 -19.36 -25.51 -7.42
N ALA A 223 -18.27 -25.84 -6.73
CA ALA A 223 -17.01 -25.09 -6.85
C ALA A 223 -16.59 -24.98 -8.32
N HIS A 224 -15.94 -23.89 -8.71
CA HIS A 224 -15.45 -23.70 -10.07
C HIS A 224 -14.40 -24.77 -10.41
N LYS A 225 -13.51 -25.06 -9.46
CA LYS A 225 -12.62 -26.22 -9.48
C LYS A 225 -12.49 -26.84 -8.10
N GLY A 226 -12.01 -28.07 -8.07
CA GLY A 226 -11.68 -28.74 -6.82
C GLY A 226 -12.90 -29.03 -5.94
N LYS A 227 -12.70 -29.02 -4.62
CA LYS A 227 -13.67 -29.48 -3.63
C LYS A 227 -14.29 -28.36 -2.81
N PHE A 228 -13.68 -27.18 -2.79
CA PHE A 228 -14.06 -26.12 -1.86
C PHE A 228 -14.17 -24.77 -2.56
N MET A 229 -14.88 -23.86 -1.92
CA MET A 229 -14.98 -22.44 -2.30
C MET A 229 -15.26 -21.65 -1.02
N ALA A 230 -15.08 -20.34 -1.02
CA ALA A 230 -15.32 -19.56 0.20
C ALA A 230 -16.13 -18.30 -0.08
N GLY A 231 -16.89 -17.86 0.92
CA GLY A 231 -17.72 -16.70 0.73
C GLY A 231 -18.72 -16.52 1.86
N ILE A 232 -19.76 -15.75 1.57
CA ILE A 232 -20.84 -15.46 2.50
C ILE A 232 -22.08 -16.12 1.94
N VAL A 233 -22.78 -16.93 2.74
CA VAL A 233 -24.08 -17.53 2.38
C VAL A 233 -25.05 -17.11 3.49
N ARG A 234 -25.87 -16.10 3.19
CA ARG A 234 -26.85 -15.41 4.05
C ARG A 234 -26.28 -14.35 5.00
N GLY A 235 -26.85 -13.15 4.84
CA GLY A 235 -26.69 -11.95 5.66
C GLY A 235 -25.26 -11.43 5.85
N GLY A 236 -25.15 -10.27 6.49
CA GLY A 236 -23.91 -9.52 6.67
C GLY A 236 -23.79 -8.34 5.71
N ASN A 237 -23.69 -7.12 6.28
CA ASN A 237 -23.36 -5.94 5.49
C ASN A 237 -21.85 -5.97 5.20
N CYS A 238 -21.48 -6.29 3.96
CA CYS A 238 -20.13 -6.14 3.43
C CYS A 238 -18.99 -6.79 4.25
N VAL A 239 -18.76 -8.10 4.09
CA VAL A 239 -17.60 -8.78 4.70
C VAL A 239 -16.41 -8.79 3.74
N GLY A 240 -15.24 -8.43 4.26
CA GLY A 240 -13.96 -8.48 3.56
C GLY A 240 -13.03 -9.52 4.18
N HIS A 241 -12.18 -10.13 3.37
CA HIS A 241 -11.09 -11.00 3.82
C HIS A 241 -9.79 -10.54 3.20
N ILE A 242 -8.71 -10.62 3.95
CA ILE A 242 -7.40 -10.18 3.50
C ILE A 242 -6.35 -11.28 3.55
N ARG A 243 -5.31 -11.09 2.76
CA ARG A 243 -4.14 -11.94 2.75
C ARG A 243 -2.91 -11.21 2.24
N THR A 244 -1.75 -11.54 2.77
CA THR A 244 -0.48 -11.03 2.24
C THR A 244 0.08 -11.90 1.12
N ALA A 245 0.74 -11.27 0.15
CA ALA A 245 1.50 -11.93 -0.90
C ALA A 245 2.82 -11.19 -1.13
N ALA A 246 3.89 -11.91 -1.43
CA ALA A 246 5.16 -11.28 -1.80
C ALA A 246 5.17 -10.88 -3.28
N MET A 247 5.85 -9.78 -3.58
CA MET A 247 5.97 -9.21 -4.91
C MET A 247 7.38 -8.66 -5.15
N VAL A 248 7.72 -8.48 -6.42
CA VAL A 248 8.93 -7.78 -6.84
C VAL A 248 8.54 -6.34 -7.20
N PRO A 249 9.04 -5.32 -6.48
CA PRO A 249 8.75 -3.91 -6.80
C PRO A 249 9.03 -3.58 -8.27
N GLY A 250 8.17 -2.78 -8.86
CA GLY A 250 8.22 -2.37 -10.26
C GLY A 250 7.61 -3.38 -11.25
N TYR A 251 7.50 -4.65 -10.88
CA TYR A 251 6.82 -5.65 -11.71
C TYR A 251 5.31 -5.48 -11.62
N ARG A 252 4.61 -6.04 -12.61
CA ARG A 252 3.16 -5.95 -12.71
C ARG A 252 2.53 -7.30 -12.45
N TYR A 253 1.40 -7.27 -11.77
CA TYR A 253 0.69 -8.45 -11.34
C TYR A 253 -0.79 -8.35 -11.69
N ARG A 254 -1.39 -9.50 -11.99
CA ARG A 254 -2.83 -9.71 -12.14
C ARG A 254 -3.32 -10.54 -10.98
N LEU A 255 -4.17 -9.98 -10.13
CA LEU A 255 -4.98 -10.74 -9.20
C LEU A 255 -6.28 -11.11 -9.90
N SER A 256 -6.64 -12.39 -9.90
CA SER A 256 -7.90 -12.90 -10.43
C SER A 256 -8.62 -13.73 -9.38
N ALA A 257 -9.95 -13.77 -9.45
CA ALA A 257 -10.77 -14.72 -8.71
C ALA A 257 -11.99 -15.09 -9.56
N TRP A 258 -12.49 -16.31 -9.40
CA TRP A 258 -13.82 -16.67 -9.86
C TRP A 258 -14.82 -16.30 -8.79
N ILE A 259 -15.95 -15.72 -9.21
CA ILE A 259 -17.03 -15.33 -8.32
C ILE A 259 -18.34 -15.97 -8.74
N ASN A 260 -19.15 -16.36 -7.76
CA ASN A 260 -20.55 -16.74 -7.95
C ASN A 260 -21.40 -15.90 -6.99
N THR A 261 -22.19 -14.96 -7.54
CA THR A 261 -23.12 -14.15 -6.76
C THR A 261 -24.56 -14.51 -7.10
N TRP A 262 -25.40 -14.62 -6.08
CA TRP A 262 -26.83 -14.79 -6.25
C TRP A 262 -27.59 -14.15 -5.09
N GLY A 263 -28.79 -13.66 -5.39
CA GLY A 263 -29.67 -13.08 -4.39
C GLY A 263 -30.93 -12.55 -5.04
N LEU A 264 -32.07 -12.92 -4.47
CA LEU A 264 -33.38 -12.35 -4.78
C LEU A 264 -33.79 -11.41 -3.64
N ASP A 265 -34.45 -10.30 -3.93
CA ASP A 265 -35.14 -9.56 -2.87
C ASP A 265 -36.55 -10.12 -2.59
N LYS A 266 -37.27 -9.56 -1.61
CA LYS A 266 -38.64 -9.97 -1.27
C LYS A 266 -39.62 -9.81 -2.45
N ALA A 267 -39.29 -8.96 -3.43
CA ALA A 267 -40.08 -8.72 -4.63
C ALA A 267 -39.57 -9.53 -5.85
N GLY A 268 -38.59 -10.42 -5.65
CA GLY A 268 -38.03 -11.27 -6.71
C GLY A 268 -37.01 -10.56 -7.61
N TYR A 269 -36.58 -9.34 -7.28
CA TYR A 269 -35.52 -8.69 -8.03
C TYR A 269 -34.19 -9.40 -7.76
N VAL A 270 -33.60 -9.91 -8.84
CA VAL A 270 -32.20 -10.35 -8.87
C VAL A 270 -31.32 -9.12 -8.59
N ASP A 271 -30.16 -9.31 -7.96
CA ASP A 271 -29.00 -8.39 -8.01
C ASP A 271 -28.54 -7.69 -6.70
N LYS A 272 -28.78 -8.32 -5.54
CA LYS A 272 -28.34 -7.75 -4.25
C LYS A 272 -27.03 -8.32 -3.71
N ALA A 273 -26.50 -9.38 -4.30
CA ALA A 273 -25.21 -9.97 -3.91
C ALA A 273 -24.10 -9.54 -4.89
N LYS A 274 -23.04 -8.99 -4.31
CA LYS A 274 -22.00 -8.22 -4.98
C LYS A 274 -20.64 -8.74 -4.53
N ALA A 275 -19.68 -8.85 -5.45
CA ALA A 275 -18.32 -9.29 -5.13
C ALA A 275 -17.28 -8.33 -5.70
N ARG A 276 -16.18 -8.11 -4.99
CA ARG A 276 -15.01 -7.42 -5.51
C ARG A 276 -13.72 -8.04 -5.00
N ILE A 277 -12.65 -7.84 -5.76
CA ILE A 277 -11.28 -8.16 -5.34
C ILE A 277 -10.43 -6.90 -5.37
N GLY A 278 -9.50 -6.79 -4.44
CA GLY A 278 -8.58 -5.68 -4.30
C GLY A 278 -7.15 -6.16 -4.10
N ILE A 279 -6.18 -5.34 -4.49
CA ILE A 279 -4.77 -5.53 -4.18
C ILE A 279 -4.15 -4.18 -3.81
N ASN A 280 -3.53 -4.10 -2.64
CA ASN A 280 -2.74 -2.96 -2.21
C ASN A 280 -1.27 -3.35 -2.22
N THR A 281 -0.47 -2.67 -3.04
CA THR A 281 0.95 -3.00 -3.25
C THR A 281 1.92 -2.14 -2.47
N THR A 282 1.47 -1.21 -1.62
CA THR A 282 2.37 -0.40 -0.80
C THR A 282 2.77 -1.11 0.50
N GLY A 283 2.11 -2.22 0.84
CA GLY A 283 2.34 -2.95 2.09
C GLY A 283 1.82 -2.23 3.33
N THR A 284 1.36 -0.98 3.20
CA THR A 284 0.75 -0.21 4.29
C THR A 284 -0.73 -0.59 4.37
N PHE A 285 -1.06 -1.51 5.28
CA PHE A 285 -2.46 -1.74 5.68
C PHE A 285 -2.99 -0.64 6.61
N LEU A 286 -2.24 0.45 6.80
CA LEU A 286 -2.69 1.61 7.57
C LEU A 286 -3.86 2.28 6.84
N MET A 287 -5.05 1.79 7.13
CA MET A 287 -6.24 2.61 7.10
C MET A 287 -5.94 3.84 7.95
N LYS A 288 -5.66 4.98 7.30
CA LYS A 288 -5.96 6.26 7.92
C LYS A 288 -7.48 6.29 8.05
N LEU A 289 -8.01 5.76 9.14
CA LEU A 289 -9.37 6.06 9.57
C LEU A 289 -9.41 7.58 9.73
N HIS A 290 -10.12 8.27 8.83
CA HIS A 290 -10.27 9.71 8.92
C HIS A 290 -11.05 9.99 10.21
N PRO A 291 -10.48 10.71 11.19
CA PRO A 291 -11.17 10.93 12.46
C PRO A 291 -12.41 11.84 12.31
N GLU A 292 -12.49 12.62 11.24
CA GLU A 292 -13.42 13.76 11.23
C GLU A 292 -14.85 13.42 10.76
N GLU A 293 -15.09 12.23 10.22
CA GLU A 293 -16.42 11.79 9.73
C GLU A 293 -17.04 10.75 10.67
N GLY A 294 -17.58 11.25 11.78
CA GLY A 294 -18.18 10.46 12.87
C GLY A 294 -19.51 9.75 12.56
N ASP A 295 -19.85 9.48 11.30
CA ASP A 295 -21.02 8.68 10.90
C ASP A 295 -20.69 7.85 9.65
N LEU A 296 -20.19 6.62 9.85
CA LEU A 296 -20.02 5.62 8.80
C LEU A 296 -21.40 5.07 8.40
N TRP A 297 -22.11 5.76 7.52
CA TRP A 297 -23.20 5.14 6.77
C TRP A 297 -22.59 4.13 5.78
N THR A 298 -22.67 2.84 6.14
CA THR A 298 -22.10 1.67 5.46
C THR A 298 -22.68 1.36 4.08
N THR A 299 -23.43 2.27 3.47
CA THR A 299 -23.95 2.12 2.10
C THR A 299 -23.12 2.86 1.06
N ASP A 300 -22.30 3.83 1.47
CA ASP A 300 -21.51 4.63 0.54
C ASP A 300 -20.02 4.36 0.76
N PHE A 301 -19.55 3.23 0.23
CA PHE A 301 -18.12 3.02 0.00
C PHE A 301 -17.64 3.96 -1.13
N SER A 302 -18.01 5.24 -1.15
CA SER A 302 -17.52 6.25 -2.10
C SER A 302 -16.44 7.15 -1.48
N HIS A 303 -16.03 6.90 -0.24
CA HIS A 303 -14.98 7.70 0.41
C HIS A 303 -13.59 7.44 -0.19
N ASP A 304 -13.11 8.46 -0.91
CA ASP A 304 -11.80 8.68 -1.51
C ASP A 304 -10.57 8.00 -0.83
N PRO A 305 -10.34 8.09 0.50
CA PRO A 305 -9.10 7.58 1.10
C PRO A 305 -8.95 6.05 1.08
N PHE A 306 -10.05 5.28 1.02
CA PHE A 306 -9.99 3.81 0.93
C PHE A 306 -9.64 3.31 -0.49
N TYR A 307 -9.80 4.16 -1.50
CA TYR A 307 -9.51 3.81 -2.89
C TYR A 307 -8.05 4.03 -3.28
N TYR A 308 -7.40 5.06 -2.76
CA TYR A 308 -6.15 5.53 -3.36
C TYR A 308 -4.95 4.54 -3.37
N PRO A 309 -4.70 3.71 -2.33
CA PRO A 309 -3.61 2.74 -2.40
C PRO A 309 -4.05 1.37 -2.94
N HIS A 310 -5.36 1.14 -3.13
CA HIS A 310 -5.92 -0.16 -3.52
C HIS A 310 -6.27 -0.17 -5.01
N CYS A 311 -5.78 -1.17 -5.74
CA CYS A 311 -6.31 -1.46 -7.07
C CYS A 311 -7.46 -2.44 -6.92
N TRP A 312 -8.65 -2.09 -7.43
CA TRP A 312 -9.85 -2.94 -7.40
C TRP A 312 -10.15 -3.55 -8.78
N GLY A 313 -10.58 -4.82 -8.81
CA GLY A 313 -10.78 -5.60 -10.06
C GLY A 313 -12.09 -5.33 -10.77
N ALA A 314 -13.01 -4.70 -10.08
CA ALA A 314 -14.16 -4.08 -10.66
C ALA A 314 -14.35 -2.76 -9.92
N ARG A 315 -14.44 -1.67 -10.68
CA ARG A 315 -14.60 -0.31 -10.14
C ARG A 315 -15.94 -0.18 -9.40
N MET A 316 -16.93 -0.96 -9.81
CA MET A 316 -18.12 -1.30 -9.06
C MET A 316 -18.06 -2.77 -8.65
N PHE A 317 -18.88 -3.20 -7.71
CA PHE A 317 -19.01 -4.63 -7.43
C PHE A 317 -19.40 -5.40 -8.70
N ALA A 318 -18.79 -6.56 -8.87
CA ALA A 318 -19.13 -7.49 -9.92
C ALA A 318 -20.28 -8.40 -9.50
N HIS A 319 -21.03 -8.83 -10.51
CA HIS A 319 -22.21 -9.68 -10.40
C HIS A 319 -22.08 -10.84 -11.38
N SER A 320 -22.56 -12.01 -10.97
CA SER A 320 -22.51 -13.18 -11.82
C SER A 320 -23.79 -14.02 -11.79
N HIS A 321 -24.89 -13.56 -11.19
CA HIS A 321 -26.23 -14.15 -11.31
C HIS A 321 -26.28 -15.69 -11.37
N ASN A 322 -25.81 -16.37 -10.31
CA ASN A 322 -25.78 -17.83 -10.19
C ASN A 322 -24.95 -18.59 -11.24
N HIS A 323 -23.91 -17.97 -11.79
CA HIS A 323 -22.88 -18.67 -12.54
C HIS A 323 -21.49 -18.19 -12.11
N TRP A 324 -20.47 -18.98 -12.42
CA TRP A 324 -19.08 -18.58 -12.19
C TRP A 324 -18.63 -17.58 -13.24
N SER A 325 -18.21 -16.40 -12.77
CA SER A 325 -17.60 -15.37 -13.60
C SER A 325 -16.20 -15.05 -13.08
N LYS A 326 -15.24 -14.87 -13.98
CA LYS A 326 -13.89 -14.47 -13.59
C LYS A 326 -13.76 -12.96 -13.54
N ILE A 327 -13.33 -12.43 -12.40
CA ILE A 327 -12.95 -11.02 -12.24
C ILE A 327 -11.44 -10.91 -12.07
N SER A 328 -10.86 -9.77 -12.43
CA SER A 328 -9.41 -9.55 -12.36
C SER A 328 -9.06 -8.09 -12.16
N VAL A 329 -8.05 -7.84 -11.34
CA VAL A 329 -7.39 -6.54 -11.20
C VAL A 329 -5.92 -6.67 -11.58
N GLU A 330 -5.36 -5.59 -12.10
CA GLU A 330 -3.94 -5.50 -12.35
C GLU A 330 -3.34 -4.29 -11.67
N THR A 331 -2.10 -4.43 -11.24
CA THR A 331 -1.38 -3.38 -10.53
C THR A 331 0.12 -3.55 -10.70
N ARG A 332 0.85 -2.46 -10.46
CA ARG A 332 2.30 -2.49 -10.30
C ARG A 332 2.66 -2.61 -8.83
N ALA A 333 3.57 -3.51 -8.52
CA ALA A 333 4.11 -3.67 -7.18
C ALA A 333 4.87 -2.41 -6.78
N LYS A 334 4.41 -1.69 -5.75
CA LYS A 334 5.14 -0.54 -5.18
C LYS A 334 6.13 -1.00 -4.11
N GLY A 335 5.77 -2.04 -3.35
CA GLY A 335 6.56 -2.67 -2.31
C GLY A 335 6.76 -4.16 -2.56
N LYS A 336 7.45 -4.81 -1.60
CA LYS A 336 7.74 -6.25 -1.64
C LYS A 336 6.59 -7.12 -1.14
N ILE A 337 5.57 -6.50 -0.56
CA ILE A 337 4.41 -7.17 0.03
C ILE A 337 3.17 -6.44 -0.49
N ALA A 338 2.18 -7.22 -0.92
CA ALA A 338 0.84 -6.74 -1.13
C ALA A 338 -0.16 -7.36 -0.17
N CYS A 339 -1.23 -6.61 0.09
CA CYS A 339 -2.45 -7.11 0.70
C CYS A 339 -3.49 -7.38 -0.39
N ILE A 340 -3.88 -8.63 -0.55
CA ILE A 340 -5.00 -9.10 -1.36
C ILE A 340 -6.27 -8.99 -0.53
N ILE A 341 -7.35 -8.54 -1.16
CA ILE A 341 -8.64 -8.34 -0.52
C ILE A 341 -9.70 -9.07 -1.35
N LEU A 342 -10.53 -9.88 -0.69
CA LEU A 342 -11.78 -10.41 -1.21
C LEU A 342 -12.90 -9.71 -0.46
N GLN A 343 -13.93 -9.23 -1.14
CA GLN A 343 -15.05 -8.59 -0.45
C GLN A 343 -16.38 -8.94 -1.07
N GLY A 344 -17.26 -9.49 -0.26
CA GLY A 344 -18.66 -9.71 -0.61
C GLY A 344 -19.54 -8.65 0.04
N ALA A 345 -20.48 -8.10 -0.72
CA ALA A 345 -21.50 -7.19 -0.23
C ALA A 345 -22.88 -7.78 -0.49
N GLN A 346 -23.73 -7.81 0.53
CA GLN A 346 -25.14 -8.19 0.40
C GLN A 346 -25.97 -6.97 0.76
N LEU A 347 -26.55 -6.30 -0.24
CA LEU A 347 -27.38 -5.13 0.01
C LEU A 347 -28.73 -5.57 0.60
N LEU A 348 -29.08 -5.09 1.79
CA LEU A 348 -30.35 -5.14 2.56
C LEU A 348 -31.41 -6.20 2.21
N GLY A 349 -31.88 -6.92 3.24
CA GLY A 349 -33.09 -7.76 3.23
C GLY A 349 -32.84 -9.22 3.61
N ASP A 350 -33.79 -9.80 4.38
CA ASP A 350 -33.80 -11.16 5.01
C ASP A 350 -33.81 -12.35 4.04
N VAL A 351 -33.32 -12.17 2.84
CA VAL A 351 -33.47 -13.11 1.73
C VAL A 351 -32.13 -13.77 1.46
N ARG A 352 -32.20 -15.05 1.09
CA ARG A 352 -31.01 -15.87 0.83
C ARG A 352 -30.18 -15.24 -0.29
N LYS A 353 -28.94 -14.93 0.05
CA LYS A 353 -27.94 -14.33 -0.84
C LYS A 353 -26.64 -15.09 -0.63
N TRP A 354 -25.87 -15.25 -1.68
CA TRP A 354 -24.49 -15.68 -1.53
C TRP A 354 -23.55 -14.90 -2.43
N THR A 355 -22.34 -14.71 -1.91
CA THR A 355 -21.19 -14.21 -2.65
C THR A 355 -20.05 -15.18 -2.40
N LEU A 356 -19.73 -15.99 -3.39
CA LEU A 356 -18.73 -17.05 -3.34
C LEU A 356 -17.53 -16.68 -4.21
N PHE A 357 -16.34 -17.08 -3.77
CA PHE A 357 -15.04 -16.91 -4.40
C PHE A 357 -14.36 -18.27 -4.54
N ASP A 358 -13.62 -18.44 -5.63
CA ASP A 358 -12.84 -19.64 -5.91
C ASP A 358 -11.66 -19.31 -6.85
N ASP A 359 -10.69 -20.22 -6.94
CA ASP A 359 -9.57 -20.19 -7.90
C ASP A 359 -8.86 -18.82 -7.92
N ILE A 360 -8.56 -18.30 -6.72
CA ILE A 360 -7.83 -17.04 -6.58
C ILE A 360 -6.46 -17.21 -7.23
N SER A 361 -5.92 -16.20 -7.88
CA SER A 361 -4.57 -16.29 -8.42
C SER A 361 -3.92 -14.93 -8.52
N LEU A 362 -2.65 -14.86 -8.15
CA LEU A 362 -1.80 -13.70 -8.38
C LEU A 362 -0.74 -14.10 -9.40
N LYS A 363 -0.76 -13.48 -10.58
CA LYS A 363 0.15 -13.81 -11.69
C LYS A 363 1.00 -12.60 -12.05
N ASN A 364 2.32 -12.76 -12.13
CA ASN A 364 3.18 -11.77 -12.74
C ASN A 364 2.82 -11.68 -14.23
N ILE A 365 2.54 -10.48 -14.72
CA ILE A 365 2.21 -10.25 -16.11
C ILE A 365 3.34 -9.45 -16.77
N PRO A 366 3.82 -9.87 -17.96
CA PRO A 366 4.91 -9.18 -18.62
C PRO A 366 4.60 -7.69 -18.79
N VAL A 367 5.55 -6.86 -18.38
CA VAL A 367 5.59 -5.45 -18.75
C VAL A 367 6.74 -5.22 -19.72
N PRO A 368 6.64 -4.20 -20.58
CA PRO A 368 7.78 -3.75 -21.34
C PRO A 368 8.99 -3.48 -20.43
N MET A 369 10.13 -4.09 -20.77
CA MET A 369 11.38 -3.93 -20.02
C MET A 369 12.43 -3.21 -20.85
N GLY A 370 13.34 -2.50 -20.19
CA GLY A 370 14.56 -1.96 -20.74
C GLY A 370 15.76 -2.28 -19.85
N GLN A 371 16.89 -1.66 -20.13
CA GLN A 371 18.12 -1.83 -19.36
C GLN A 371 18.95 -0.56 -19.30
N ILE A 372 19.82 -0.47 -18.30
CA ILE A 372 20.84 0.56 -18.16
C ILE A 372 22.21 -0.09 -18.33
N GLU A 373 23.05 0.53 -19.14
CA GLU A 373 24.49 0.28 -19.18
C GLU A 373 25.19 1.56 -18.73
N GLY A 374 26.17 1.43 -17.85
CA GLY A 374 26.92 2.60 -17.42
C GLY A 374 28.39 2.33 -17.19
N SER A 375 29.15 3.42 -17.16
CA SER A 375 30.58 3.40 -16.84
C SER A 375 30.91 4.50 -15.85
N VAL A 376 31.77 4.19 -14.87
CA VAL A 376 32.29 5.14 -13.90
C VAL A 376 33.81 5.22 -14.08
N ILE A 377 34.29 6.43 -14.33
CA ILE A 377 35.71 6.76 -14.44
C ILE A 377 36.09 7.80 -13.38
N SER A 378 37.37 7.89 -13.06
CA SER A 378 37.93 8.95 -12.21
C SER A 378 38.25 10.21 -13.03
N GLU A 379 38.61 11.30 -12.37
CA GLU A 379 39.13 12.54 -13.00
C GLU A 379 40.35 12.29 -13.92
N ARG A 380 41.06 11.17 -13.72
CA ARG A 380 42.25 10.77 -14.50
C ARG A 380 41.94 9.73 -15.57
N ASP A 381 40.67 9.63 -15.99
CA ASP A 381 40.15 8.66 -16.96
C ASP A 381 40.39 7.18 -16.61
N LYS A 382 40.71 6.86 -15.35
CA LYS A 382 40.85 5.48 -14.87
C LYS A 382 39.48 4.92 -14.48
N PRO A 383 39.14 3.67 -14.85
CA PRO A 383 37.89 3.02 -14.42
C PRO A 383 37.83 2.86 -12.90
N VAL A 384 36.64 3.00 -12.32
CA VAL A 384 36.41 2.85 -10.87
C VAL A 384 35.56 1.59 -10.62
N LYS A 385 36.15 0.61 -9.94
CA LYS A 385 35.52 -0.65 -9.54
C LYS A 385 34.67 -0.48 -8.27
N ASP A 386 33.72 -1.37 -8.05
CA ASP A 386 32.94 -1.53 -6.81
C ASP A 386 32.07 -0.31 -6.46
N VAL A 387 31.75 0.50 -7.46
CA VAL A 387 30.76 1.59 -7.36
C VAL A 387 29.37 0.96 -7.42
N THR A 388 28.50 1.31 -6.48
CA THR A 388 27.12 0.82 -6.45
C THR A 388 26.21 1.77 -7.21
N ALA A 389 25.52 1.26 -8.23
CA ALA A 389 24.49 1.97 -8.96
C ALA A 389 23.11 1.42 -8.54
N THR A 390 22.20 2.30 -8.13
CA THR A 390 20.87 1.93 -7.59
C THR A 390 19.79 2.77 -8.26
N ILE A 391 18.70 2.15 -8.70
CA ILE A 391 17.56 2.82 -9.33
C ILE A 391 16.42 2.95 -8.33
N GLU A 392 15.89 4.15 -8.14
CA GLU A 392 14.69 4.41 -7.35
C GLU A 392 13.43 4.54 -8.22
N PRO A 393 12.26 4.07 -7.74
CA PRO A 393 11.97 3.67 -6.36
C PRO A 393 12.17 2.18 -6.04
N TYR A 394 12.48 1.33 -7.04
CA TYR A 394 12.43 -0.13 -6.87
C TYR A 394 13.75 -0.78 -6.41
N HIS A 395 14.80 0.01 -6.22
CA HIS A 395 16.13 -0.38 -5.77
C HIS A 395 16.79 -1.47 -6.63
N PHE A 396 16.57 -1.47 -7.94
CA PHE A 396 17.38 -2.28 -8.85
C PHE A 396 18.84 -1.82 -8.76
N GLN A 397 19.77 -2.75 -8.58
CA GLN A 397 21.16 -2.41 -8.32
C GLN A 397 22.16 -3.21 -9.15
N ALA A 398 23.31 -2.60 -9.42
CA ALA A 398 24.49 -3.26 -9.95
C ALA A 398 25.76 -2.64 -9.36
N ARG A 399 26.87 -3.36 -9.42
CA ARG A 399 28.19 -2.82 -9.08
C ARG A 399 29.07 -2.72 -10.31
N THR A 400 29.95 -1.73 -10.33
CA THR A 400 30.95 -1.63 -11.40
C THR A 400 31.99 -2.74 -11.32
N ASP A 401 32.32 -3.31 -12.47
CA ASP A 401 33.40 -4.28 -12.63
C ASP A 401 34.79 -3.61 -12.62
N THR A 402 35.84 -4.41 -12.85
CA THR A 402 37.23 -3.92 -12.92
C THR A 402 37.48 -2.94 -14.07
N LYS A 403 36.60 -2.90 -15.07
CA LYS A 403 36.61 -1.93 -16.18
C LYS A 403 35.71 -0.72 -15.88
N GLY A 404 35.20 -0.59 -14.66
CA GLY A 404 34.33 0.49 -14.23
C GLY A 404 32.94 0.43 -14.86
N LYS A 405 32.53 -0.70 -15.43
CA LYS A 405 31.25 -0.86 -16.12
C LYS A 405 30.22 -1.56 -15.25
N PHE A 406 28.97 -1.14 -15.34
CA PHE A 406 27.84 -1.80 -14.70
C PHE A 406 26.69 -2.00 -15.68
N GLN A 407 25.83 -2.97 -15.40
CA GLN A 407 24.62 -3.22 -16.17
C GLN A 407 23.46 -3.58 -15.24
N ILE A 408 22.34 -2.90 -15.40
CA ILE A 408 21.09 -3.19 -14.70
C ILE A 408 20.07 -3.61 -15.77
N LYS A 409 19.67 -4.88 -15.75
CA LYS A 409 18.74 -5.49 -16.73
C LYS A 409 17.33 -5.59 -16.18
N ASP A 410 16.39 -5.90 -17.07
CA ASP A 410 15.01 -6.25 -16.73
C ASP A 410 14.32 -5.15 -15.89
N ILE A 411 14.59 -3.89 -16.25
CA ILE A 411 13.99 -2.72 -15.60
C ILE A 411 12.68 -2.42 -16.31
N PRO A 412 11.53 -2.41 -15.61
CA PRO A 412 10.26 -2.02 -16.20
C PRO A 412 10.35 -0.64 -16.88
N GLU A 413 9.64 -0.44 -17.99
CA GLU A 413 9.59 0.90 -18.60
C GLU A 413 9.02 1.94 -17.62
N GLY A 414 9.57 3.15 -17.66
CA GLY A 414 9.24 4.18 -16.68
C GLY A 414 10.25 5.33 -16.60
N VAL A 415 9.99 6.23 -15.66
CA VAL A 415 10.88 7.34 -15.29
C VAL A 415 11.46 7.03 -13.91
N TYR A 416 12.79 7.16 -13.79
CA TYR A 416 13.52 6.74 -12.61
C TYR A 416 14.54 7.78 -12.17
N THR A 417 15.00 7.65 -10.93
CA THR A 417 16.23 8.28 -10.47
C THR A 417 17.32 7.22 -10.34
N LEU A 418 18.47 7.45 -10.96
CA LEU A 418 19.63 6.56 -10.84
C LEU A 418 20.65 7.17 -9.89
N HIS A 419 20.87 6.54 -8.75
CA HIS A 419 21.91 6.87 -7.78
C HIS A 419 23.19 6.10 -8.06
N VAL A 420 24.33 6.76 -7.84
CA VAL A 420 25.65 6.12 -7.90
C VAL A 420 26.42 6.50 -6.64
N GLU A 421 26.96 5.50 -5.94
CA GLU A 421 27.66 5.65 -4.67
C GLU A 421 29.01 4.93 -4.66
N HIS A 422 30.03 5.62 -4.15
CA HIS A 422 31.35 5.06 -3.90
C HIS A 422 32.03 5.75 -2.72
N ASN A 423 32.44 4.98 -1.69
CA ASN A 423 33.12 5.47 -0.49
C ASN A 423 32.41 6.67 0.18
N GLY A 424 31.08 6.56 0.37
CA GLY A 424 30.25 7.59 0.99
C GLY A 424 29.94 8.80 0.10
N ARG A 425 30.56 8.92 -1.08
CA ARG A 425 30.21 9.95 -2.07
C ARG A 425 29.03 9.46 -2.91
N ARG A 426 28.05 10.33 -3.15
CA ARG A 426 26.82 10.02 -3.90
C ARG A 426 26.56 11.02 -5.01
N THR A 427 25.87 10.55 -6.05
CA THR A 427 25.28 11.38 -7.12
C THR A 427 24.02 10.75 -7.63
N ARG A 428 23.27 11.50 -8.45
CA ARG A 428 22.09 10.97 -9.11
C ARG A 428 21.83 11.60 -10.47
N ILE A 429 21.13 10.85 -11.31
CA ILE A 429 20.46 11.35 -12.51
C ILE A 429 18.95 11.25 -12.27
N ASP A 430 18.29 12.40 -12.20
CA ASP A 430 16.83 12.48 -12.11
C ASP A 430 16.19 12.37 -13.50
N GLY A 431 14.96 11.87 -13.57
CA GLY A 431 14.18 11.83 -14.82
C GLY A 431 14.72 10.84 -15.87
N LEU A 432 15.45 9.81 -15.46
CA LEU A 432 16.01 8.80 -16.37
C LEU A 432 14.88 7.96 -16.98
N ARG A 433 14.68 8.09 -18.29
CA ARG A 433 13.60 7.42 -19.03
C ARG A 433 14.04 6.06 -19.55
N ILE A 434 13.44 4.98 -19.06
CA ILE A 434 13.63 3.62 -19.57
C ILE A 434 12.46 3.28 -20.49
N LEU A 435 12.76 2.94 -21.74
CA LEU A 435 11.78 2.56 -22.76
C LEU A 435 11.85 1.07 -23.08
N LYS A 436 10.74 0.48 -23.53
CA LYS A 436 10.65 -0.89 -24.03
C LYS A 436 11.79 -1.26 -24.97
N ASN A 437 12.48 -2.36 -24.66
CA ASN A 437 13.57 -2.95 -25.45
C ASN A 437 14.71 -1.96 -25.75
N ARG A 438 14.92 -0.95 -24.90
CA ARG A 438 16.01 0.02 -25.05
C ARG A 438 17.05 -0.12 -23.97
N THR A 439 18.28 0.23 -24.36
CA THR A 439 19.41 0.41 -23.47
C THR A 439 19.65 1.90 -23.30
N VAL A 440 19.60 2.37 -22.06
CA VAL A 440 20.03 3.72 -21.69
C VAL A 440 21.49 3.66 -21.27
N ARG A 441 22.31 4.53 -21.86
CA ARG A 441 23.74 4.60 -21.58
C ARG A 441 24.06 5.83 -20.74
N VAL A 442 24.78 5.63 -19.66
CA VAL A 442 25.17 6.69 -18.72
C VAL A 442 26.66 6.66 -18.45
N LYS A 443 27.28 7.84 -18.32
CA LYS A 443 28.68 7.97 -17.92
C LYS A 443 28.78 8.86 -16.70
N PHE A 444 29.54 8.39 -15.72
CA PHE A 444 29.86 9.13 -14.50
C PHE A 444 31.36 9.38 -14.41
N THR A 445 31.73 10.59 -14.00
CA THR A 445 33.09 10.93 -13.61
C THR A 445 33.11 11.20 -12.11
N LEU A 446 33.92 10.42 -11.40
CA LEU A 446 34.19 10.58 -9.97
C LEU A 446 35.18 11.72 -9.78
N GLU A 447 34.68 12.93 -9.58
CA GLU A 447 35.48 14.07 -9.12
C GLU A 447 35.30 14.27 -7.59
N LYS A 448 35.86 15.34 -7.00
CA LYS A 448 35.43 15.81 -5.67
C LYS A 448 33.90 15.88 -5.56
N THR A 449 33.26 16.20 -6.68
CA THR A 449 31.82 16.02 -6.91
C THR A 449 31.62 15.07 -8.08
N PHE A 450 30.61 14.21 -8.02
CA PHE A 450 30.28 13.39 -9.17
C PHE A 450 29.65 14.25 -10.27
N LYS A 451 30.12 14.07 -11.50
CA LYS A 451 29.42 14.56 -12.70
C LYS A 451 28.80 13.39 -13.44
N SER A 452 27.61 13.61 -13.98
CA SER A 452 26.87 12.61 -14.73
C SER A 452 26.43 13.16 -16.07
N THR A 453 26.44 12.32 -17.09
CA THR A 453 25.87 12.66 -18.40
C THR A 453 25.09 11.46 -18.93
N VAL A 454 23.85 11.73 -19.35
CA VAL A 454 23.06 10.75 -20.11
C VAL A 454 23.56 10.78 -21.55
N ILE A 455 24.08 9.65 -22.02
CA ILE A 455 24.47 9.49 -23.43
C ILE A 455 23.20 9.06 -24.16
N SER A 456 22.42 10.03 -24.62
CA SER A 456 21.22 9.75 -25.39
C SER A 456 21.62 9.11 -26.72
N ASN A 457 20.96 8.01 -27.07
CA ASN A 457 21.06 7.50 -28.43
C ASN A 457 20.44 8.56 -29.38
N PRO A 458 21.02 8.79 -30.57
CA PRO A 458 20.45 9.70 -31.54
C PRO A 458 19.00 9.29 -31.85
N GLN A 459 18.10 10.29 -31.83
CA GLN A 459 16.68 10.09 -32.10
C GLN A 459 16.50 9.67 -33.56
N LYS A 460 15.80 8.56 -33.80
CA LYS A 460 15.56 8.05 -35.16
C LYS A 460 14.23 8.60 -35.69
N LYS A 461 14.15 8.87 -37.00
CA LYS A 461 12.88 9.19 -37.67
C LYS A 461 11.86 8.08 -37.41
N GLY A 462 10.65 8.45 -37.01
CA GLY A 462 9.56 7.51 -36.66
C GLY A 462 9.68 6.89 -35.27
N GLN A 463 10.64 7.30 -34.45
CA GLN A 463 10.74 6.85 -33.06
C GLN A 463 9.59 7.39 -32.21
N ASN A 464 8.90 6.52 -31.49
CA ASN A 464 8.02 6.91 -30.40
C ASN A 464 8.87 7.22 -29.16
N LEU A 465 8.69 8.42 -28.59
CA LEU A 465 9.38 8.88 -27.39
C LEU A 465 8.51 8.81 -26.14
N LEU A 466 7.22 8.50 -26.28
CA LEU A 466 6.32 8.34 -25.16
C LEU A 466 6.69 7.09 -24.37
N ILE A 467 6.76 7.21 -23.04
CA ILE A 467 6.74 6.06 -22.14
C ILE A 467 5.29 5.60 -22.07
N ASN A 468 5.06 4.30 -22.31
CA ASN A 468 3.74 3.70 -22.18
C ASN A 468 2.66 4.48 -22.95
N GLY A 469 2.97 4.87 -24.20
CA GLY A 469 2.07 5.68 -25.04
C GLY A 469 0.87 4.91 -25.59
N ASP A 470 0.94 3.58 -25.56
CA ASP A 470 -0.13 2.65 -25.87
C ASP A 470 -0.85 2.14 -24.62
N PHE A 471 -0.43 2.57 -23.42
CA PHE A 471 -0.93 2.13 -22.12
C PHE A 471 -0.77 0.61 -21.87
N GLU A 472 0.10 -0.08 -22.59
CA GLU A 472 0.28 -1.54 -22.46
C GLU A 472 0.90 -1.96 -21.13
N ALA A 473 1.51 -1.02 -20.40
CA ALA A 473 1.85 -1.22 -19.00
C ALA A 473 0.63 -1.35 -18.08
N GLY A 474 -0.59 -1.06 -18.59
CA GLY A 474 -1.87 -1.14 -17.89
C GLY A 474 -2.04 -0.23 -16.70
N ASP A 475 -1.18 0.77 -16.62
CA ASP A 475 -1.18 1.84 -15.65
C ASP A 475 -0.79 3.13 -16.38
N VAL A 476 -0.73 4.23 -15.64
CA VAL A 476 -0.31 5.53 -16.19
C VAL A 476 1.21 5.74 -16.05
N VAL A 477 2.04 4.69 -16.04
CA VAL A 477 3.49 4.85 -15.83
C VAL A 477 4.08 5.81 -16.87
N GLY A 478 4.91 6.75 -16.40
CA GLY A 478 5.49 7.81 -17.22
C GLY A 478 4.53 8.97 -17.54
N TRP A 479 3.24 8.87 -17.24
CA TRP A 479 2.28 9.95 -17.38
C TRP A 479 2.01 10.59 -16.01
N GLN A 480 1.97 11.92 -15.99
CA GLN A 480 1.56 12.72 -14.84
C GLN A 480 0.08 13.07 -14.99
N ARG A 481 -0.62 13.14 -13.86
CA ARG A 481 -2.02 13.55 -13.79
C ARG A 481 -2.09 14.96 -13.23
N ALA A 482 -2.77 15.88 -13.92
CA ALA A 482 -3.01 17.23 -13.41
C ALA A 482 -4.14 17.25 -12.36
N TYR A 483 -5.11 16.35 -12.53
CA TYR A 483 -6.23 16.15 -11.62
C TYR A 483 -6.29 14.67 -11.28
N LEU A 484 -6.69 14.33 -10.05
CA LEU A 484 -6.98 12.95 -9.68
C LEU A 484 -8.47 12.72 -9.90
N CYS A 485 -8.85 12.30 -11.10
CA CYS A 485 -10.22 11.89 -11.39
C CYS A 485 -10.30 10.36 -11.41
N ASP A 486 -11.04 9.82 -10.45
CA ASP A 486 -11.30 8.38 -10.38
C ASP A 486 -12.03 7.86 -11.61
N ALA A 487 -12.76 8.73 -12.32
CA ALA A 487 -13.47 8.44 -13.56
C ALA A 487 -12.58 7.83 -14.65
N MET A 488 -11.30 8.20 -14.68
CA MET A 488 -10.39 7.93 -15.79
C MET A 488 -9.25 7.01 -15.33
N SER A 489 -9.12 5.87 -16.00
CA SER A 489 -8.13 4.84 -15.66
C SER A 489 -7.59 4.18 -16.92
N VAL A 490 -6.53 3.40 -16.77
CA VAL A 490 -6.12 2.49 -17.84
C VAL A 490 -6.98 1.24 -17.73
N THR A 491 -7.75 0.98 -18.78
CA THR A 491 -8.73 -0.08 -18.83
C THR A 491 -8.48 -0.99 -20.03
N ARG A 492 -9.05 -2.19 -19.98
CA ARG A 492 -9.04 -3.15 -21.08
C ARG A 492 -10.15 -2.86 -22.06
N SER A 493 -10.21 -3.67 -23.13
CA SER A 493 -11.42 -3.78 -23.95
C SER A 493 -12.65 -4.01 -23.08
N THR A 494 -13.63 -3.13 -23.20
CA THR A 494 -14.96 -3.34 -22.64
C THR A 494 -15.85 -4.00 -23.68
N LYS A 495 -17.08 -4.40 -23.31
CA LYS A 495 -18.06 -4.89 -24.28
C LYS A 495 -18.40 -3.88 -25.38
N ARG A 496 -18.16 -2.58 -25.14
CA ARG A 496 -18.55 -1.48 -26.04
C ARG A 496 -17.37 -0.87 -26.81
N VAL A 497 -16.16 -0.91 -26.23
CA VAL A 497 -14.99 -0.23 -26.79
C VAL A 497 -13.77 -1.11 -26.61
N ALA A 498 -13.06 -1.38 -27.71
CA ALA A 498 -11.79 -2.08 -27.70
C ALA A 498 -10.64 -1.11 -28.00
N PRO A 499 -9.45 -1.33 -27.41
CA PRO A 499 -8.26 -0.60 -27.80
C PRO A 499 -7.94 -0.92 -29.26
N VAL A 500 -7.43 0.06 -29.99
CA VAL A 500 -7.05 -0.08 -31.40
C VAL A 500 -5.92 -1.09 -31.59
N SER A 501 -5.04 -1.18 -30.60
CA SER A 501 -3.88 -2.05 -30.58
C SER A 501 -3.60 -2.45 -29.14
N GLY A 502 -2.99 -3.61 -28.93
CA GLY A 502 -2.66 -4.06 -27.58
C GLY A 502 -3.88 -4.50 -26.79
N SER A 503 -3.76 -4.46 -25.47
CA SER A 503 -4.77 -4.90 -24.50
C SER A 503 -5.38 -3.76 -23.69
N TYR A 504 -4.82 -2.55 -23.74
CA TYR A 504 -5.20 -1.44 -22.86
C TYR A 504 -5.45 -0.14 -23.62
N MET A 505 -6.22 0.73 -22.99
CA MET A 505 -6.43 2.11 -23.38
C MET A 505 -6.63 2.97 -22.13
N PHE A 506 -6.38 4.27 -22.23
CA PHE A 506 -6.73 5.22 -21.20
C PHE A 506 -8.11 5.80 -21.47
N GLY A 507 -9.00 5.74 -20.48
CA GLY A 507 -10.35 6.25 -20.60
C GLY A 507 -11.22 5.92 -19.40
N GLY A 508 -12.49 6.30 -19.48
CA GLY A 508 -13.41 6.18 -18.38
C GLY A 508 -14.85 6.14 -18.84
N GLU A 509 -15.68 5.40 -18.11
CA GLU A 509 -17.13 5.60 -18.13
C GLU A 509 -17.48 6.47 -16.92
N HIS A 510 -18.31 7.48 -17.15
CA HIS A 510 -18.80 8.38 -16.12
C HIS A 510 -20.32 8.42 -16.19
N VAL A 511 -20.99 8.23 -15.05
CA VAL A 511 -22.45 8.02 -14.99
C VAL A 511 -23.17 9.16 -14.23
N TYR A 512 -22.45 10.17 -13.72
CA TYR A 512 -23.06 11.22 -12.89
C TYR A 512 -23.16 12.61 -13.56
N HIS A 513 -24.32 13.26 -13.37
CA HIS A 513 -24.80 14.44 -14.09
C HIS A 513 -24.20 15.80 -13.67
N HIS A 514 -23.29 15.89 -12.68
CA HIS A 514 -22.95 17.21 -12.10
C HIS A 514 -21.46 17.59 -12.02
N ALA A 515 -20.53 16.66 -12.24
CA ALA A 515 -19.12 16.99 -12.36
C ALA A 515 -18.55 16.25 -13.55
N GLY A 516 -18.44 16.94 -14.70
CA GLY A 516 -17.80 16.34 -15.87
C GLY A 516 -16.44 15.78 -15.46
N ALA A 517 -16.19 14.50 -15.74
CA ALA A 517 -14.90 13.88 -15.52
C ALA A 517 -13.82 14.68 -16.27
N ARG A 518 -13.08 15.51 -15.54
CA ARG A 518 -11.97 16.30 -16.09
C ARG A 518 -10.69 15.65 -15.62
N GLU A 519 -10.02 15.00 -16.55
CA GLU A 519 -8.71 14.42 -16.32
C GLU A 519 -7.78 14.96 -17.40
N ILE A 520 -6.61 15.43 -16.98
CA ILE A 520 -5.51 15.75 -17.88
C ILE A 520 -4.37 14.82 -17.49
N ILE A 521 -3.94 14.01 -18.45
CA ILE A 521 -2.66 13.33 -18.37
C ILE A 521 -1.66 13.99 -19.31
N TYR A 522 -0.42 14.10 -18.85
CA TYR A 522 0.64 14.71 -19.62
C TYR A 522 1.96 14.00 -19.39
N GLN A 523 2.89 14.17 -20.32
CA GLN A 523 4.23 13.62 -20.23
C GLN A 523 5.22 14.60 -20.84
N CYS A 524 6.27 14.93 -20.09
CA CYS A 524 7.39 15.70 -20.62
C CYS A 524 8.31 14.78 -21.42
N VAL A 525 8.60 15.15 -22.67
CA VAL A 525 9.38 14.33 -23.60
C VAL A 525 10.56 15.15 -24.13
N PRO A 526 11.80 14.64 -24.03
CA PRO A 526 12.96 15.34 -24.58
C PRO A 526 12.93 15.27 -26.11
N VAL A 527 12.97 16.43 -26.77
CA VAL A 527 12.97 16.55 -28.23
C VAL A 527 14.16 17.40 -28.69
N SER A 528 14.68 17.10 -29.87
CA SER A 528 15.76 17.89 -30.47
C SER A 528 15.22 19.24 -30.99
N GLN A 529 15.88 20.35 -30.62
CA GLN A 529 15.49 21.69 -31.06
C GLN A 529 15.50 21.79 -32.60
N GLY A 530 14.52 22.51 -33.17
CA GLY A 530 14.37 22.67 -34.62
C GLY A 530 13.83 21.44 -35.34
N THR A 531 13.56 20.33 -34.65
CA THR A 531 12.99 19.12 -35.25
C THR A 531 11.47 19.13 -35.15
N LYS A 532 10.79 18.74 -36.24
CA LYS A 532 9.33 18.58 -36.26
C LYS A 532 8.93 17.24 -35.63
N TRP A 533 8.06 17.30 -34.65
CA TRP A 533 7.45 16.13 -34.00
C TRP A 533 5.93 16.17 -34.17
N THR A 534 5.30 15.00 -34.21
CA THR A 534 3.85 14.87 -34.26
C THR A 534 3.39 14.12 -33.01
N PHE A 535 2.52 14.75 -32.22
CA PHE A 535 1.74 14.07 -31.19
C PHE A 535 0.38 13.70 -31.78
N SER A 536 -0.01 12.44 -31.65
CA SER A 536 -1.25 11.92 -32.20
C SER A 536 -1.82 10.85 -31.28
N ALA A 537 -3.14 10.79 -31.17
CA ALA A 537 -3.87 9.74 -30.47
C ALA A 537 -5.12 9.37 -31.27
N ARG A 538 -5.62 8.16 -31.05
CA ARG A 538 -6.97 7.77 -31.50
C ARG A 538 -7.93 7.99 -30.34
N LEU A 539 -9.09 8.55 -30.65
CA LEU A 539 -10.09 8.93 -29.67
C LEU A 539 -11.40 8.19 -29.95
N PHE A 540 -12.04 7.71 -28.88
CA PHE A 540 -13.44 7.30 -28.89
C PHE A 540 -14.16 8.08 -27.79
N SER A 541 -15.26 8.73 -28.13
CA SER A 541 -16.13 9.44 -27.19
C SER A 541 -17.58 9.13 -27.54
N HIS A 542 -18.39 8.87 -26.52
CA HIS A 542 -19.81 8.58 -26.66
C HIS A 542 -20.58 9.17 -25.47
N SER A 543 -21.68 9.86 -25.75
CA SER A 543 -22.63 10.36 -24.75
C SER A 543 -23.93 9.57 -24.86
N ALA A 544 -24.48 9.13 -23.73
CA ALA A 544 -25.75 8.40 -23.69
C ALA A 544 -26.98 9.31 -23.64
N GLU A 545 -26.81 10.59 -23.30
CA GLU A 545 -27.91 11.56 -23.26
C GLU A 545 -28.23 12.07 -24.67
N ASP A 546 -29.52 11.98 -25.02
CA ASP A 546 -30.30 12.76 -26.00
C ASP A 546 -29.72 13.06 -27.41
N GLY A 547 -28.63 12.42 -27.81
CA GLY A 547 -27.98 12.67 -29.09
C GLY A 547 -27.16 13.97 -29.13
N THR A 548 -27.00 14.67 -28.01
CA THR A 548 -26.08 15.81 -27.93
C THR A 548 -24.68 15.35 -27.49
N GLU A 549 -23.68 15.57 -28.35
CA GLU A 549 -22.29 15.21 -28.06
C GLU A 549 -21.68 16.17 -27.02
N HIS A 550 -21.84 15.85 -25.73
CA HIS A 550 -21.22 16.64 -24.66
C HIS A 550 -19.80 16.19 -24.30
N THR A 551 -19.38 14.98 -24.71
CA THR A 551 -18.03 14.48 -24.44
C THR A 551 -17.01 15.11 -25.38
N LYS A 552 -16.03 15.83 -24.84
CA LYS A 552 -14.95 16.46 -25.62
C LYS A 552 -13.61 15.99 -25.09
N CYS A 553 -12.69 15.67 -26.00
CA CYS A 553 -11.29 15.42 -25.67
C CYS A 553 -10.39 16.36 -26.47
N ARG A 554 -9.24 16.71 -25.88
CA ARG A 554 -8.28 17.64 -26.50
C ARG A 554 -6.90 17.03 -26.41
N LEU A 555 -6.13 17.19 -27.49
CA LEU A 555 -4.69 16.97 -27.48
C LEU A 555 -4.02 18.33 -27.49
N VAL A 556 -3.03 18.50 -26.61
CA VAL A 556 -2.26 19.74 -26.49
C VAL A 556 -0.78 19.37 -26.50
N VAL A 557 0.03 20.18 -27.17
CA VAL A 557 1.49 20.11 -27.14
C VAL A 557 2.00 21.46 -26.68
N ASP A 558 2.83 21.45 -25.65
CA ASP A 558 3.63 22.61 -25.26
C ASP A 558 5.08 22.43 -25.76
N PRO A 559 5.46 23.06 -26.89
CA PRO A 559 6.81 22.93 -27.43
C PRO A 559 7.87 23.65 -26.56
N ALA A 560 7.48 24.55 -25.66
CA ALA A 560 8.42 25.17 -24.73
C ALA A 560 8.82 24.23 -23.59
N GLY A 561 8.02 23.18 -23.33
CA GLY A 561 8.25 22.22 -22.25
C GLY A 561 8.18 22.85 -20.86
N LYS A 562 7.44 23.96 -20.71
CA LYS A 562 7.34 24.74 -19.47
C LYS A 562 6.00 24.56 -18.76
N THR A 563 5.06 23.83 -19.35
CA THR A 563 3.77 23.55 -18.75
C THR A 563 3.94 22.74 -17.48
N THR A 564 3.45 23.31 -16.39
CA THR A 564 3.27 22.66 -15.09
C THR A 564 1.81 22.82 -14.69
N PHE A 565 1.20 21.76 -14.16
CA PHE A 565 -0.17 21.77 -13.66
C PHE A 565 -0.23 21.83 -12.14
#